data_AF-A0A4S1G1X3-F1
#
_entry.id   AF-A0A4S1G1X3-F1
#
_cell.length_a   1.000
_cell.length_b   1.000
_cell.length_c   1.000
_cell.angle_alpha   90.00
_cell.angle_beta   90.00
_cell.angle_gamma   90.00
#
_symmetry.space_group_name_H-M   'P 1'
#
loop_
_entity.id
_entity.type
_entity.pdbx_description
1 polymer ?
#
loop_
_entity_poly.entity_id
_entity_poly.type
_entity_poly.pdbx_seq_one_letter_code
_entity_poly.pdbx_strand_id
1 'polypeptide(L)'
;MLGRAKKVSISKENTTIVDGAGKKAEIQGRVAQIKQQIEETTSDYDKEKLQERLAKLAGGVAVIRVGGATEVEVKEKKDRVDDALNATRAAVEEGIVAGGGVALLRASAAVKATGVNSDQA
;
A
#
# COMPACT_ATOMS: atom_id res chain seq x y z
N MET A 1 -20.00 -16.20 -18.87
CA MET A 1 -20.28 -14.74 -18.96
C MET A 1 -19.06 -13.98 -18.43
N LEU A 2 -18.66 -12.87 -19.06
CA LEU A 2 -17.49 -12.08 -18.66
C LEU A 2 -17.85 -11.03 -17.59
N GLY A 3 -16.89 -10.70 -16.72
CA GLY A 3 -17.02 -9.61 -15.74
C GLY A 3 -16.92 -8.22 -16.39
N ARG A 4 -17.33 -7.18 -15.65
CA ARG A 4 -17.24 -5.77 -16.08
C ARG A 4 -16.67 -4.91 -14.96
N ALA A 5 -15.93 -3.85 -15.32
CA ALA A 5 -15.42 -2.84 -14.41
C ALA A 5 -15.36 -1.47 -15.12
N LYS A 6 -15.38 -0.38 -14.35
CA LYS A 6 -15.37 0.98 -14.91
C LYS A 6 -13.98 1.45 -15.32
N LYS A 7 -12.96 1.18 -14.51
CA LYS A 7 -11.58 1.56 -14.77
C LYS A 7 -10.63 0.47 -14.31
N VAL A 8 -9.67 0.13 -15.16
CA VAL A 8 -8.59 -0.81 -14.86
C VAL A 8 -7.28 -0.09 -15.08
N SER A 9 -6.39 -0.12 -14.09
CA SER A 9 -5.05 0.47 -14.16
C SER A 9 -4.03 -0.62 -13.94
N ILE A 10 -3.04 -0.72 -14.83
CA ILE A 10 -2.00 -1.75 -14.79
C ILE A 10 -0.65 -1.05 -14.74
N SER A 11 0.16 -1.39 -13.74
CA SER A 11 1.58 -1.01 -13.64
C SER A 11 2.46 -2.25 -13.79
N LYS A 12 3.79 -2.09 -13.69
CA LYS A 12 4.75 -3.19 -13.82
C LYS A 12 4.50 -4.32 -12.81
N GLU A 13 4.06 -3.98 -11.61
CA GLU A 13 3.96 -4.92 -10.49
C GLU A 13 2.51 -5.09 -9.99
N ASN A 14 1.62 -4.13 -10.28
CA ASN A 14 0.29 -4.07 -9.67
C ASN A 14 -0.82 -3.86 -10.71
N THR A 15 -1.97 -4.48 -10.46
CA THR A 15 -3.21 -4.25 -11.22
C THR A 15 -4.31 -3.80 -10.27
N THR A 16 -4.92 -2.65 -10.57
CA THR A 16 -6.01 -2.07 -9.79
C THR A 16 -7.28 -2.03 -10.61
N ILE A 17 -8.36 -2.61 -10.09
CA ILE A 17 -9.69 -2.63 -10.71
C ILE A 17 -10.62 -1.76 -9.85
N VAL A 18 -11.22 -0.74 -10.46
CA VAL A 18 -12.08 0.23 -9.78
C VAL A 18 -13.50 0.13 -10.32
N ASP A 19 -14.48 0.19 -9.42
CA ASP A 19 -15.93 0.08 -9.70
C ASP A 19 -16.26 -1.16 -10.56
N GLY A 20 -16.11 -2.36 -9.97
CA GLY A 20 -16.56 -3.61 -10.57
C GLY A 20 -18.09 -3.74 -10.60
N ALA A 21 -18.64 -4.48 -11.57
CA ALA A 21 -20.08 -4.68 -11.74
C ALA A 21 -20.67 -5.86 -10.93
N GLY A 22 -19.97 -6.32 -9.89
CA GLY A 22 -20.44 -7.40 -9.02
C GLY A 22 -21.59 -6.96 -8.12
N LYS A 23 -22.54 -7.85 -7.83
CA LYS A 23 -23.63 -7.54 -6.89
C LYS A 23 -23.08 -7.45 -5.47
N LYS A 24 -23.45 -6.40 -4.72
CA LYS A 24 -23.02 -6.22 -3.33
C LYS A 24 -23.30 -7.43 -2.44
N ALA A 25 -24.46 -8.07 -2.62
CA ALA A 25 -24.83 -9.28 -1.88
C ALA A 25 -23.89 -10.47 -2.14
N GLU A 26 -23.47 -10.67 -3.40
CA GLU A 26 -22.54 -11.75 -3.77
C GLU A 26 -21.14 -11.49 -3.17
N ILE A 27 -20.69 -10.22 -3.13
CA ILE A 27 -19.43 -9.83 -2.50
C ILE A 27 -19.49 -10.04 -0.99
N GLN A 28 -20.57 -9.62 -0.33
CA GLN A 28 -20.77 -9.82 1.11
C GLN A 28 -20.83 -11.30 1.48
N GLY A 29 -21.51 -12.11 0.67
CA GLY A 29 -21.53 -13.58 0.83
C GLY A 29 -20.13 -14.17 0.74
N ARG A 30 -19.30 -13.69 -0.19
CA ARG A 30 -17.91 -14.13 -0.31
C ARG A 30 -17.04 -13.71 0.88
N VAL A 31 -17.24 -12.50 1.39
CA VAL A 31 -16.57 -12.00 2.61
C VAL A 31 -16.93 -12.87 3.82
N ALA A 32 -18.21 -13.18 4.01
CA ALA A 32 -18.66 -14.05 5.10
C ALA A 32 -18.07 -15.46 5.00
N GLN A 33 -18.07 -16.04 3.80
CA GLN A 33 -17.47 -17.35 3.55
C GLN A 33 -15.98 -17.38 3.91
N ILE A 34 -15.21 -16.37 3.51
CA ILE A 34 -13.76 -16.32 3.82
C ILE A 34 -13.52 -16.15 5.32
N LYS A 35 -14.35 -15.37 6.03
CA LYS A 35 -14.26 -15.24 7.49
C LYS A 35 -14.44 -16.58 8.19
N GLN A 36 -15.46 -17.35 7.80
CA GLN A 36 -15.68 -18.69 8.35
C GLN A 36 -14.49 -19.64 8.05
N GLN A 37 -13.95 -19.59 6.84
CA GLN A 37 -12.77 -20.40 6.46
C GLN A 37 -11.52 -20.07 7.28
N ILE A 38 -11.35 -18.82 7.72
CA ILE A 38 -10.24 -18.41 8.58
C ILE A 38 -10.39 -19.02 9.99
N GLU A 39 -11.62 -19.11 10.50
CA GLU A 39 -11.91 -19.69 11.82
C GLU A 39 -11.74 -21.21 11.84
N GLU A 40 -12.11 -21.88 10.74
CA GLU A 40 -12.04 -23.34 10.63
C GLU A 40 -10.62 -23.85 10.31
N THR A 41 -9.79 -23.05 9.63
CA THR A 41 -8.45 -23.51 9.25
C THR A 41 -7.49 -23.50 10.46
N THR A 42 -6.65 -24.51 10.54
CA THR A 42 -5.61 -24.64 11.59
C THR A 42 -4.22 -24.30 11.06
N SER A 43 -4.07 -24.15 9.75
CA SER A 43 -2.83 -23.77 9.08
C SER A 43 -2.63 -22.26 9.12
N ASP A 44 -1.53 -21.80 9.74
CA ASP A 44 -1.20 -20.38 9.83
C ASP A 44 -0.95 -19.75 8.45
N TYR A 45 -0.32 -20.51 7.53
CA TYR A 45 -0.13 -20.09 6.15
C TYR A 45 -1.46 -19.81 5.44
N ASP A 46 -2.45 -20.69 5.63
CA ASP A 46 -3.76 -20.52 5.01
C ASP A 46 -4.54 -19.36 5.65
N LYS A 47 -4.42 -19.17 6.98
CA LYS A 47 -5.00 -17.99 7.66
C LYS A 47 -4.46 -16.71 7.06
N GLU A 48 -3.15 -16.58 6.91
CA GLU A 48 -2.51 -15.39 6.36
C GLU A 48 -3.02 -15.10 4.95
N LYS A 49 -3.04 -16.11 4.07
CA LYS A 49 -3.51 -15.93 2.69
C LYS A 49 -5.00 -15.63 2.59
N LEU A 50 -5.82 -16.20 3.46
CA LEU A 50 -7.24 -15.86 3.52
C LEU A 50 -7.48 -14.45 4.06
N GLN A 51 -6.69 -14.00 5.04
CA GLN A 51 -6.73 -12.63 5.54
C GLN A 51 -6.33 -11.61 4.48
N GLU A 52 -5.27 -11.86 3.70
CA GLU A 52 -4.88 -11.00 2.57
C GLU A 52 -6.02 -10.84 1.55
N ARG A 53 -6.70 -11.95 1.23
CA ARG A 53 -7.84 -11.94 0.30
C ARG A 53 -9.05 -11.22 0.87
N LEU A 54 -9.34 -11.44 2.15
CA LEU A 54 -10.41 -10.76 2.87
C LEU A 54 -10.18 -9.26 2.87
N ALA A 55 -8.96 -8.81 3.15
CA ALA A 55 -8.59 -7.41 3.13
C ALA A 55 -8.83 -6.77 1.75
N LYS A 56 -8.46 -7.45 0.66
CA LYS A 56 -8.70 -6.97 -0.71
C LYS A 56 -10.19 -6.84 -1.05
N LEU A 57 -11.04 -7.74 -0.55
CA LEU A 57 -12.49 -7.71 -0.82
C LEU A 57 -13.24 -6.71 0.07
N ALA A 58 -12.88 -6.63 1.35
CA ALA A 58 -13.55 -5.78 2.33
C ALA A 58 -13.05 -4.32 2.28
N GLY A 59 -11.76 -4.10 2.01
CA GLY A 59 -11.15 -2.77 1.99
C GLY A 59 -11.53 -1.93 0.77
N GLY A 60 -11.86 -2.56 -0.35
CA GLY A 60 -12.25 -1.87 -1.58
C GLY A 60 -11.13 -0.97 -2.14
N VAL A 61 -11.52 0.02 -2.96
CA VAL A 61 -10.59 0.98 -3.56
C VAL A 61 -11.13 2.40 -3.37
N ALA A 62 -10.36 3.25 -2.70
CA ALA A 62 -10.68 4.67 -2.54
C ALA A 62 -10.18 5.48 -3.75
N VAL A 63 -10.99 6.45 -4.21
CA VAL A 63 -10.63 7.33 -5.33
C VAL A 63 -10.66 8.78 -4.85
N ILE A 64 -9.49 9.43 -4.82
CA ILE A 64 -9.36 10.86 -4.52
C ILE A 64 -9.49 11.64 -5.82
N ARG A 65 -10.38 12.64 -5.84
CA ARG A 65 -10.58 13.53 -6.99
C ARG A 65 -10.02 14.90 -6.66
N VAL A 66 -8.97 15.29 -7.36
CA VAL A 66 -8.32 16.59 -7.21
C VAL A 66 -8.83 17.53 -8.32
N GLY A 67 -9.30 18.72 -7.91
CA GLY A 67 -9.82 19.75 -8.80
C GLY A 67 -9.08 21.08 -8.67
N GLY A 68 -9.32 21.99 -9.61
CA GLY A 68 -8.67 23.29 -9.72
C GLY A 68 -9.36 24.16 -10.77
N ALA A 69 -9.04 25.46 -10.77
CA ALA A 69 -9.66 26.42 -11.68
C ALA A 69 -9.06 26.37 -13.10
N THR A 70 -7.79 25.97 -13.21
CA THR A 70 -7.09 25.83 -14.50
C THR A 70 -6.47 24.44 -14.65
N GLU A 71 -6.21 24.01 -15.87
CA GLU A 71 -5.57 22.70 -16.14
C GLU A 71 -4.19 22.59 -15.47
N VAL A 72 -3.42 23.69 -15.48
CA VAL A 72 -2.10 23.75 -14.86
C VAL A 72 -2.19 23.52 -13.35
N GLU A 73 -3.15 24.16 -12.70
CA GLU A 73 -3.38 24.01 -11.26
C GLU A 73 -3.84 22.59 -10.90
N VAL A 74 -4.72 21.99 -11.71
CA VAL A 74 -5.16 20.60 -11.50
C VAL A 74 -3.98 19.64 -11.58
N LYS A 75 -3.09 19.80 -12.55
CA LYS A 75 -1.91 18.94 -12.71
C LYS A 75 -0.96 19.11 -11.52
N GLU A 76 -0.62 20.34 -11.14
CA GLU A 76 0.26 20.60 -10.01
C GLU A 76 -0.29 20.03 -8.70
N LYS A 77 -1.57 20.29 -8.39
CA LYS A 77 -2.21 19.76 -7.19
C LYS A 77 -2.29 18.23 -7.20
N LYS A 78 -2.54 17.64 -8.37
CA LYS A 78 -2.58 16.18 -8.51
C LYS A 78 -1.22 15.59 -8.19
N ASP A 79 -0.14 16.10 -8.79
CA ASP A 79 1.21 15.59 -8.57
C ASP A 79 1.60 15.74 -7.09
N ARG A 80 1.27 16.89 -6.47
CA ARG A 80 1.50 17.12 -5.03
C ARG A 80 0.74 16.15 -4.13
N VAL A 81 -0.51 15.83 -4.47
CA VAL A 81 -1.33 14.86 -3.70
C VAL A 81 -0.83 13.44 -3.90
N ASP A 82 -0.41 13.08 -5.12
CA ASP A 82 0.17 11.76 -5.41
C ASP A 82 1.48 11.56 -4.61
N ASP A 83 2.36 12.56 -4.57
CA ASP A 83 3.57 12.54 -3.76
C ASP A 83 3.27 12.43 -2.26
N ALA A 84 2.34 13.23 -1.75
CA ALA A 84 1.94 13.19 -0.34
C ALA A 84 1.35 11.83 0.06
N LEU A 85 0.54 11.21 -0.82
CA LEU A 85 -0.03 9.89 -0.60
C LEU A 85 1.05 8.81 -0.52
N ASN A 86 2.06 8.87 -1.41
CA ASN A 86 3.15 7.91 -1.40
C ASN A 86 4.05 8.08 -0.17
N ALA A 87 4.38 9.32 0.19
CA ALA A 87 5.19 9.62 1.37
C ALA A 87 4.51 9.17 2.67
N THR A 88 3.19 9.41 2.81
CA THR A 88 2.43 9.00 3.99
C THR A 88 2.25 7.48 4.07
N ARG A 89 2.09 6.78 2.93
CA ARG A 89 2.07 5.30 2.92
C ARG A 89 3.40 4.72 3.40
N ALA A 90 4.52 5.16 2.86
CA ALA A 90 5.84 4.71 3.28
C ALA A 90 6.09 5.00 4.78
N ALA A 91 5.69 6.18 5.25
CA ALA A 91 5.80 6.56 6.66
C ALA A 91 4.96 5.68 7.60
N VAL A 92 3.81 5.16 7.14
CA VAL A 92 2.97 4.24 7.94
C VAL A 92 3.56 2.83 7.95
N GLU A 93 4.20 2.40 6.86
CA GLU A 93 4.78 1.06 6.73
C GLU A 93 6.07 0.89 7.57
N GLU A 94 6.99 1.86 7.50
CA GLU A 94 8.32 1.74 8.13
C GLU A 94 8.55 2.74 9.28
N GLY A 95 7.61 3.67 9.51
CA GLY A 95 7.74 4.74 10.49
C GLY A 95 8.40 6.00 9.93
N ILE A 96 8.66 6.98 10.80
CA ILE A 96 9.25 8.28 10.45
C ILE A 96 10.57 8.52 11.18
N VAL A 97 11.50 9.20 10.51
CA VAL A 97 12.78 9.63 11.07
C VAL A 97 13.04 11.10 10.78
N ALA A 98 14.04 11.69 11.45
CA ALA A 98 14.44 13.07 11.18
C ALA A 98 14.96 13.24 9.75
N GLY A 99 14.34 14.14 8.99
CA GLY A 99 14.72 14.46 7.62
C GLY A 99 16.01 15.27 7.50
N GLY A 100 16.24 15.87 6.32
CA GLY A 100 17.41 16.72 6.06
C GLY A 100 18.76 15.98 6.16
N GLY A 101 18.77 14.65 5.99
CA GLY A 101 19.97 13.81 6.14
C GLY A 101 20.41 13.57 7.59
N VAL A 102 19.71 14.12 8.59
CA VAL A 102 20.07 14.00 10.01
C VAL A 102 20.00 12.54 10.49
N ALA A 103 19.03 11.76 9.99
CA ALA A 103 18.94 10.33 10.30
C ALA A 103 20.23 9.58 9.91
N LEU A 104 20.80 9.87 8.74
CA LEU A 104 22.04 9.21 8.27
C LEU A 104 23.24 9.61 9.11
N LEU A 105 23.37 10.90 9.47
CA LEU A 105 24.43 11.39 10.34
C LEU A 105 24.37 10.77 11.75
N ARG A 106 23.15 10.56 12.28
CA ARG A 106 22.98 9.88 13.57
C ARG A 106 23.30 8.39 13.46
N ALA A 107 22.87 7.74 12.37
CA ALA A 107 23.15 6.33 12.13
C ALA A 107 24.65 6.06 11.97
N SER A 108 25.42 6.97 11.37
CA SER A 108 26.86 6.78 11.20
C SER A 108 27.62 6.67 12.52
N ALA A 109 27.14 7.33 13.59
CA ALA A 109 27.74 7.20 14.92
C ALA A 109 27.58 5.79 15.53
N ALA A 110 26.59 5.02 15.07
CA ALA A 110 26.39 3.63 15.49
C ALA A 110 27.33 2.65 14.75
N VAL A 111 27.93 3.07 13.63
CA VAL A 111 28.88 2.27 12.87
C VAL A 111 30.25 2.34 13.56
N LYS A 112 30.57 1.30 14.33
CA LYS A 112 31.93 1.09 14.85
C LYS A 112 32.72 0.30 13.83
N ALA A 113 33.47 1.00 12.98
CA ALA A 113 34.45 0.34 12.13
C ALA A 113 35.67 -0.03 12.98
N THR A 114 35.96 -1.33 13.10
CA THR A 114 37.26 -1.79 13.57
C THR A 114 38.16 -1.93 12.35
N GLY A 115 39.27 -1.19 12.32
CA GLY A 115 40.29 -1.36 11.28
C GLY A 115 40.67 -2.82 11.13
N VAL A 116 40.86 -3.26 9.87
CA VAL A 116 41.24 -4.64 9.56
C VAL A 116 42.71 -4.90 9.91
N ASN A 117 43.49 -3.85 10.20
CA ASN A 117 44.86 -3.91 10.67
C ASN A 117 45.15 -2.82 11.72
N SER A 118 46.29 -2.95 12.39
CA SER A 118 46.70 -2.13 13.54
C SER A 118 46.90 -0.64 13.24
N ASP A 119 46.98 -0.27 11.96
CA ASP A 119 47.30 1.10 11.52
C ASP A 119 46.07 1.90 11.08
N GLN A 120 44.88 1.26 11.07
CA GLN A 120 43.60 1.87 10.71
C GLN A 120 42.76 2.07 11.98
N ALA A 121 43.19 3.00 12.84
CA ALA A 121 42.38 3.51 13.94
C ALA A 121 41.37 4.56 13.44
#